data_AF-A0A9P6H2U3-F1
#
_entry.id   AF-A0A9P6H2U3-F1
#
_cell.length_a   1.000
_cell.length_b   1.000
_cell.length_c   1.000
_cell.angle_alpha   90.00
_cell.angle_beta   90.00
_cell.angle_gamma   90.00
#
_symmetry.space_group_name_H-M   'P 1'
#
loop_
_entity.id
_entity.type
_entity.pdbx_description
1 polymer ?
#
loop_
_entity_poly.entity_id
_entity_poly.type
_entity_poly.pdbx_seq_one_letter_code
_entity_poly.pdbx_strand_id
1 'polypeptide(L)'
;MKDEEFNDFKNKLEEYLPIIPDSALEFYMQKSGITSSDKNVKKLVSLLSHKFISDVVNSSLQYHKIHQKAAQKDKRFAREKKLTLQVNDLEKALEDVGINIARPNYYM
;
A
#
# COMPACT_ATOMS: atom_id res chain seq x y z
N MET A 1 -8.42 14.26 -19.53
CA MET A 1 -8.60 12.79 -19.61
C MET A 1 -9.50 12.55 -20.80
N LYS A 2 -9.06 11.80 -21.81
CA LYS A 2 -9.89 11.60 -23.01
C LYS A 2 -11.04 10.66 -22.60
N ASP A 3 -12.26 10.94 -23.01
CA ASP A 3 -13.45 10.14 -22.61
C ASP A 3 -13.29 8.65 -22.96
N GLU A 4 -12.52 8.34 -24.01
CA GLU A 4 -12.13 6.99 -24.39
C GLU A 4 -11.34 6.25 -23.30
N GLU A 5 -10.39 6.91 -22.63
CA GLU A 5 -9.57 6.30 -21.57
C GLU A 5 -10.41 5.99 -20.33
N PHE A 6 -11.37 6.85 -20.01
CA PHE A 6 -12.27 6.64 -18.88
C PHE A 6 -13.24 5.48 -19.13
N ASN A 7 -13.77 5.37 -20.35
CA ASN A 7 -14.64 4.25 -20.74
C ASN A 7 -13.87 2.92 -20.76
N ASP A 8 -12.64 2.89 -21.27
CA ASP A 8 -11.78 1.71 -21.21
C ASP A 8 -11.48 1.28 -19.77
N PHE A 9 -11.19 2.25 -18.88
CA PHE A 9 -11.02 1.97 -17.45
C PHE A 9 -12.28 1.35 -16.83
N LYS A 10 -13.47 1.89 -17.13
CA LYS A 10 -14.74 1.39 -16.61
C LYS A 10 -14.99 -0.06 -17.06
N ASN A 11 -14.71 -0.37 -18.33
CA ASN A 11 -14.85 -1.74 -18.85
C ASN A 11 -13.90 -2.71 -18.12
N LYS A 12 -12.64 -2.31 -17.92
CA LYS A 12 -11.67 -3.12 -17.16
C LYS A 12 -12.06 -3.32 -15.70
N LEU A 13 -12.71 -2.32 -15.09
CA LEU A 13 -13.19 -2.41 -13.73
C LEU A 13 -14.32 -3.45 -13.58
N GLU A 14 -15.17 -3.60 -14.59
CA GLU A 14 -16.24 -4.61 -14.59
C GLU A 14 -15.67 -6.03 -14.60
N GLU A 15 -14.54 -6.25 -15.29
CA GLU A 15 -13.85 -7.55 -15.35
C GLU A 15 -12.92 -7.79 -14.15
N TYR A 16 -12.55 -6.75 -13.41
CA TYR A 16 -11.65 -6.86 -12.26
C TYR A 16 -12.23 -7.77 -11.18
N LEU A 17 -11.40 -8.70 -10.70
CA LEU A 17 -11.67 -9.55 -9.54
C LEU A 17 -10.88 -9.02 -8.33
N PRO A 18 -11.55 -8.41 -7.34
CA PRO A 18 -10.91 -7.91 -6.14
C PRO A 18 -10.15 -8.98 -5.36
N ILE A 19 -8.97 -8.61 -4.87
CA ILE A 19 -8.20 -9.45 -3.91
C ILE A 19 -8.81 -9.34 -2.51
N ILE A 20 -9.39 -8.18 -2.19
CA ILE A 20 -10.08 -7.96 -0.90
C ILE A 20 -11.45 -8.63 -1.00
N PRO A 21 -11.80 -9.55 -0.08
CA PRO A 21 -13.12 -10.19 -0.08
C PRO A 21 -14.26 -9.19 0.12
N ASP A 22 -15.39 -9.42 -0.56
CA ASP A 22 -16.57 -8.54 -0.50
C ASP A 22 -17.07 -8.29 0.93
N SER A 23 -17.02 -9.31 1.80
CA SER A 23 -17.45 -9.18 3.20
C SER A 23 -16.61 -8.20 4.01
N ALA A 24 -15.28 -8.22 3.82
CA ALA A 24 -14.38 -7.29 4.48
C ALA A 24 -14.60 -5.86 3.97
N LEU A 25 -14.76 -5.71 2.66
CA LEU A 25 -15.04 -4.42 2.04
C LEU A 25 -16.36 -3.83 2.54
N GLU A 26 -17.44 -4.62 2.54
CA GLU A 26 -18.76 -4.18 2.96
C GLU A 26 -18.79 -3.77 4.44
N PHE A 27 -18.08 -4.51 5.30
CA PHE A 27 -17.91 -4.12 6.70
C PHE A 27 -17.26 -2.72 6.84
N TYR A 28 -16.15 -2.46 6.15
CA TYR A 28 -15.46 -1.16 6.25
C TYR A 28 -16.23 -0.02 5.58
N MET A 29 -16.95 -0.29 4.48
CA MET A 29 -17.83 0.69 3.84
C MET A 29 -18.98 1.08 4.78
N GLN A 30 -19.68 0.10 5.37
CA GLN A 30 -20.76 0.35 6.33
C GLN A 30 -20.25 1.07 7.58
N LYS A 31 -19.08 0.67 8.10
CA LYS A 31 -18.43 1.35 9.24
C LYS A 31 -18.14 2.83 8.93
N SER A 32 -17.89 3.16 7.67
CA SER A 32 -17.65 4.54 7.20
C SER A 32 -18.95 5.28 6.82
N GLY A 33 -20.12 4.66 7.01
CA GLY A 33 -21.42 5.22 6.64
C GLY A 33 -21.76 5.15 5.16
N ILE A 34 -21.05 4.33 4.37
CA ILE A 34 -21.24 4.19 2.93
C ILE A 34 -21.96 2.87 2.64
N THR A 35 -23.14 2.96 2.03
CA THR A 35 -23.87 1.82 1.49
C THR A 35 -24.09 2.04 0.00
N SER A 36 -23.56 1.14 -0.84
CA SER A 36 -23.76 1.17 -2.30
C SER A 36 -24.21 -0.19 -2.81
N SER A 37 -25.23 -0.21 -3.66
CA SER A 37 -25.68 -1.39 -4.38
C SER A 37 -24.88 -1.64 -5.66
N ASP A 38 -24.15 -0.64 -6.15
CA ASP A 38 -23.34 -0.76 -7.36
C ASP A 38 -22.05 -1.55 -7.08
N LYS A 39 -21.90 -2.68 -7.77
CA LYS A 39 -20.71 -3.55 -7.70
C LYS A 39 -19.45 -2.84 -8.19
N ASN A 40 -19.56 -1.93 -9.17
CA ASN A 40 -18.40 -1.20 -9.68
C ASN A 40 -17.84 -0.24 -8.65
N VAL A 41 -18.68 0.38 -7.82
CA VAL A 41 -18.22 1.20 -6.69
C VAL A 41 -17.43 0.35 -5.69
N LYS A 42 -17.94 -0.83 -5.33
CA LYS A 42 -17.25 -1.76 -4.44
C LYS A 42 -15.88 -2.17 -5.02
N LYS A 43 -15.86 -2.59 -6.30
CA LYS A 43 -14.61 -2.94 -7.01
C LYS A 43 -13.61 -1.80 -7.06
N LEU A 44 -14.08 -0.57 -7.30
CA LEU A 44 -13.24 0.62 -7.34
C LEU A 44 -12.58 0.89 -5.98
N VAL A 45 -13.36 0.87 -4.90
CA VAL A 45 -12.84 1.07 -3.54
C VAL A 45 -11.81 -0.01 -3.20
N SER A 46 -12.08 -1.27 -3.56
CA SER A 46 -11.10 -2.34 -3.38
C SER A 46 -9.83 -2.11 -4.19
N LEU A 47 -9.95 -1.71 -5.46
CA LEU A 47 -8.82 -1.47 -6.35
C LEU A 47 -7.94 -0.34 -5.82
N LEU A 48 -8.55 0.78 -5.40
CA LEU A 48 -7.84 1.92 -4.82
C LEU A 48 -7.14 1.55 -3.52
N SER A 49 -7.80 0.79 -2.64
CA SER A 49 -7.21 0.30 -1.39
C SER A 49 -5.99 -0.59 -1.68
N HIS A 50 -6.13 -1.51 -2.64
CA HIS A 50 -5.03 -2.39 -3.05
C HIS A 50 -3.86 -1.62 -3.69
N LYS A 51 -4.15 -0.64 -4.55
CA LYS A 51 -3.14 0.25 -5.14
C LYS A 51 -2.39 1.01 -4.05
N PHE A 52 -3.11 1.61 -3.10
CA PHE A 52 -2.50 2.35 -1.99
C PHE A 52 -1.51 1.48 -1.20
N ILE A 53 -1.92 0.28 -0.80
CA ILE A 53 -1.03 -0.66 -0.10
C ILE A 53 0.18 -1.02 -0.96
N SER A 54 -0.04 -1.28 -2.26
CA SER A 54 1.05 -1.62 -3.19
C SER A 54 2.06 -0.49 -3.32
N ASP A 55 1.62 0.76 -3.40
CA ASP A 55 2.49 1.92 -3.50
C ASP A 55 3.35 2.09 -2.24
N VAL A 56 2.74 1.96 -1.05
CA VAL A 56 3.44 2.03 0.25
C VAL A 56 4.48 0.92 0.37
N VAL A 57 4.11 -0.32 0.02
CA VAL A 57 5.03 -1.48 0.07
C VAL A 57 6.19 -1.30 -0.92
N ASN A 58 5.91 -0.81 -2.14
CA ASN A 58 6.94 -0.54 -3.13
C ASN A 58 7.90 0.56 -2.69
N SER A 59 7.39 1.63 -2.08
CA SER A 59 8.22 2.69 -1.50
C SER A 59 9.08 2.17 -0.34
N SER A 60 8.48 1.39 0.58
CA SER A 60 9.21 0.72 1.67
C SER A 60 10.34 -0.16 1.15
N LEU A 61 10.10 -0.90 0.07
CA LEU A 61 11.13 -1.71 -0.59
C LEU A 61 12.28 -0.86 -1.16
N GLN A 62 12.00 0.33 -1.69
CA GLN A 62 13.07 1.22 -2.15
C GLN A 62 13.91 1.73 -0.98
N TYR A 63 13.28 2.15 0.11
CA TYR A 63 13.98 2.57 1.33
C TYR A 63 14.88 1.45 1.88
N HIS A 64 14.35 0.22 1.94
CA HIS A 64 15.11 -0.93 2.39
C HIS A 64 16.36 -1.20 1.53
N LYS A 65 16.23 -1.09 0.20
CA LYS A 65 17.37 -1.23 -0.72
C LYS A 65 18.41 -0.14 -0.53
N ILE A 66 17.99 1.09 -0.25
CA ILE A 66 18.91 2.22 0.03
C ILE A 66 19.68 1.94 1.33
N HIS A 67 19.00 1.51 2.39
CA HIS A 67 19.63 1.14 3.67
C HIS A 67 20.59 -0.03 3.54
N GLN A 68 20.20 -1.11 2.84
CA GLN A 68 21.11 -2.24 2.60
C GLN A 68 22.38 -1.81 1.86
N LYS A 69 22.27 -0.96 0.83
CA LYS A 69 23.44 -0.45 0.10
C LYS A 69 24.34 0.41 0.99
N ALA A 70 23.78 1.18 1.89
CA ALA A 70 24.55 1.95 2.87
C ALA A 70 25.28 1.03 3.85
N ALA A 71 24.60 0.01 4.39
CA ALA A 71 25.19 -0.97 5.30
C ALA A 71 26.30 -1.81 4.64
N GLN A 72 26.17 -2.14 3.34
CA GLN A 72 27.19 -2.88 2.59
C GLN A 72 28.54 -2.16 2.49
N LYS A 73 28.57 -0.83 2.63
CA LYS A 73 29.83 -0.06 2.64
C LYS A 73 30.58 -0.23 3.96
N ASP A 74 29.90 -0.61 5.03
CA ASP A 74 30.50 -0.85 6.33
C ASP A 74 30.82 -2.34 6.49
N LYS A 75 32.12 -2.68 6.39
CA LYS A 75 32.62 -4.07 6.47
C LYS A 75 32.36 -4.74 7.83
N ARG A 76 31.93 -3.98 8.85
CA ARG A 76 31.59 -4.51 10.18
C ARG A 76 30.23 -5.20 10.22
N PHE A 77 29.34 -4.88 9.28
CA PHE A 77 28.00 -5.45 9.24
C PHE A 77 27.94 -6.63 8.27
N ALA A 78 27.40 -7.75 8.75
CA ALA A 78 27.14 -8.91 7.90
C ALA A 78 26.14 -8.54 6.81
N ARG A 79 26.37 -9.03 5.59
CA ARG A 79 25.43 -8.82 4.48
C ARG A 79 24.15 -9.62 4.77
N GLU A 80 23.08 -8.92 5.15
CA GLU A 80 21.74 -9.50 5.14
C GLU A 80 21.33 -9.78 3.69
N LYS A 81 21.21 -11.07 3.36
CA LYS A 81 20.82 -11.52 2.02
C LYS A 81 19.30 -11.59 1.83
N LYS A 82 18.54 -11.63 2.93
CA LYS A 82 17.09 -11.77 2.92
C LYS A 82 16.45 -10.39 2.94
N LEU A 83 15.56 -10.13 1.99
CA LEU A 83 14.71 -8.95 1.99
C LEU A 83 13.72 -9.05 3.16
N THR A 84 13.71 -8.05 4.03
CA THR A 84 12.78 -7.97 5.17
C THR A 84 12.05 -6.64 5.14
N LEU A 85 10.74 -6.65 5.45
CA LEU A 85 9.99 -5.41 5.63
C LEU A 85 10.29 -4.88 7.03
N GLN A 86 11.12 -3.84 7.14
CA GLN A 86 11.49 -3.24 8.41
C GLN A 86 10.58 -2.05 8.73
N VAL A 87 10.34 -1.83 10.03
CA VAL A 87 9.49 -0.72 10.50
C VAL A 87 10.06 0.62 10.06
N ASN A 88 11.37 0.84 10.20
CA ASN A 88 12.03 2.09 9.80
C ASN A 88 11.85 2.43 8.31
N ASP A 89 11.80 1.42 7.44
CA ASP A 89 11.55 1.60 6.00
C ASP A 89 10.09 1.95 5.72
N LEU A 90 9.18 1.30 6.44
CA LEU A 90 7.74 1.54 6.35
C LEU A 90 7.36 2.92 6.88
N GLU A 91 7.96 3.36 7.99
CA GLU A 91 7.74 4.69 8.57
C GLU A 91 8.10 5.79 7.58
N LYS A 92 9.25 5.68 6.90
CA LYS A 92 9.64 6.62 5.84
C LYS A 92 8.69 6.59 4.65
N ALA A 93 8.29 5.40 4.20
CA ALA A 93 7.34 5.25 3.11
C ALA A 93 5.97 5.87 3.43
N LEU A 94 5.56 5.81 4.70
CA LEU A 94 4.30 6.40 5.17
C LEU A 94 4.39 7.92 5.34
N GLU A 95 5.56 8.45 5.71
CA GLU A 95 5.82 9.88 5.76
C GLU A 95 5.62 10.54 4.40
N ASP A 96 6.04 9.89 3.30
CA ASP A 96 5.85 10.37 1.93
C ASP A 96 4.37 10.52 1.53
N VAL A 97 3.47 9.76 2.15
CA VAL A 97 2.00 9.86 1.96
C VAL A 97 1.32 10.71 3.05
N GLY A 98 2.10 11.35 3.92
CA GLY A 98 1.60 12.25 4.97
C GLY A 98 1.17 11.55 6.26
N ILE A 99 1.55 10.30 6.48
CA ILE A 99 1.24 9.52 7.68
C ILE A 99 2.50 9.45 8.56
N ASN A 100 2.46 10.15 9.70
CA ASN A 100 3.57 10.14 10.66
C ASN A 100 3.36 9.06 11.74
N ILE A 101 4.33 8.16 11.87
CA ILE A 101 4.37 7.15 12.94
C ILE A 101 5.43 7.59 13.96
N ALA A 102 4.99 8.18 15.06
CA ALA A 102 5.86 8.54 16.18
C ALA A 102 5.90 7.37 17.18
N ARG A 103 6.77 6.39 16.93
CA ARG A 103 7.00 5.26 17.85
C ARG A 103 8.41 5.31 18.45
N PRO A 104 8.55 5.28 19.79
CA PRO A 104 9.87 5.16 20.39
C PRO A 104 10.42 3.74 20.24
N ASN A 105 11.73 3.63 20.04
CA ASN A 105 12.43 2.34 19.93
C ASN A 105 12.43 1.55 21.25
N TYR A 106 12.34 2.25 22.37
CA TYR A 106 12.25 1.68 23.71
C TYR A 106 11.48 2.66 24.62
N TYR A 107 10.81 2.11 25.63
CA TYR A 107 10.25 2.89 26.74
C TYR A 107 11.22 2.79 27.91
N MET A 108 11.53 3.92 28.56
CA MET A 108 12.31 3.95 29.80
C MET A 108 11.42 3.70 31.00
#